data_AF-A0AAD7US59-F1
#
_entry.id   AF-A0AAD7US59-F1
#
_cell.length_a   1.000
_cell.length_b   1.000
_cell.length_c   1.000
_cell.angle_alpha   90.00
_cell.angle_beta   90.00
_cell.angle_gamma   90.00
#
_symmetry.space_group_name_H-M   'P 1'
#
loop_
_entity.id
_entity.type
_entity.pdbx_description
1 polymer ?
#
loop_
_entity_poly.entity_id
_entity_poly.type
_entity_poly.pdbx_seq_one_letter_code
_entity_poly.pdbx_strand_id
1 'polypeptide(L)'
;MATALTANETTTSPSSTRSSKPAKKTECLIPASRFIYNGSEFEYTVYSPSTRFMREMDTVFPQLSVRQRKELLVIPIVQRCKHDLVGSTPEIEEEREFKLENFIEWGGRMIDRLHSLGMWADLTDPASGFPLRSPPGPSPYPDVQATHALTHYDIQNVGCCHIMLHPAWKSHIYPGTFFTTAPADIFVKVLNEQLLQQQ
;
A
#
# COMPACT_ATOMS: atom_id res chain seq x y z
N MET A 1 -42.47 -4.93 63.98
CA MET A 1 -41.99 -5.15 62.60
C MET A 1 -41.82 -3.80 61.94
N ALA A 2 -40.59 -3.47 61.52
CA ALA A 2 -40.22 -2.63 60.38
C ALA A 2 -38.78 -2.16 60.59
N THR A 3 -37.94 -2.55 59.64
CA THR A 3 -36.49 -2.67 59.67
C THR A 3 -35.79 -1.35 59.30
N ALA A 4 -34.58 -1.18 59.84
CA ALA A 4 -33.63 -0.11 59.50
C ALA A 4 -33.14 -0.17 58.04
N LEU A 5 -32.80 0.99 57.47
CA LEU A 5 -31.97 1.12 56.27
C LEU A 5 -31.07 2.36 56.42
N THR A 6 -29.80 2.11 56.72
CA THR A 6 -28.70 3.08 56.73
C THR A 6 -28.23 3.34 55.30
N ALA A 7 -28.11 4.62 54.94
CA ALA A 7 -27.55 5.07 53.67
C ALA A 7 -26.05 4.76 53.61
N ASN A 8 -25.62 4.15 52.51
CA ASN A 8 -24.23 3.78 52.24
C ASN A 8 -23.59 4.87 51.37
N GLU A 9 -22.50 5.47 51.85
CA GLU A 9 -21.73 6.48 51.14
C GLU A 9 -20.91 5.85 50.00
N THR A 10 -21.21 6.24 48.76
CA THR A 10 -20.47 5.82 47.58
C THR A 10 -19.21 6.67 47.43
N THR A 11 -18.07 6.14 47.86
CA THR A 11 -16.75 6.70 47.57
C THR A 11 -16.43 6.48 46.09
N THR A 12 -16.50 7.56 45.30
CA THR A 12 -16.06 7.58 43.91
C THR A 12 -14.54 7.71 43.86
N SER A 13 -13.87 6.69 43.32
CA SER A 13 -12.44 6.73 43.02
C SER A 13 -12.20 7.56 41.74
N PRO A 14 -11.12 8.37 41.67
CA PRO A 14 -10.86 9.22 40.52
C PRO A 14 -10.39 8.38 39.33
N SER A 15 -11.09 8.51 38.21
CA SER A 15 -10.74 7.86 36.95
C SER A 15 -9.38 8.37 36.48
N SER A 16 -8.40 7.49 36.33
CA SER A 16 -7.13 7.83 35.70
C SER A 16 -7.37 8.13 34.22
N THR A 17 -7.28 9.39 33.83
CA THR A 17 -7.19 9.80 32.43
C THR A 17 -5.90 9.25 31.83
N ARG A 18 -6.00 8.13 31.10
CA ARG A 18 -4.92 7.66 30.22
C ARG A 18 -4.67 8.76 29.19
N SER A 19 -3.55 9.48 29.29
CA SER A 19 -3.07 10.30 28.19
C SER A 19 -2.68 9.35 27.05
N SER A 20 -3.52 9.23 26.03
CA SER A 20 -3.16 8.50 24.82
C SER A 20 -2.00 9.23 24.13
N LYS A 21 -0.92 8.51 23.82
CA LYS A 21 0.13 9.06 22.96
C LYS A 21 -0.49 9.42 21.60
N PRO A 22 -0.10 10.54 20.97
CA PRO A 22 -0.62 10.92 19.67
C PRO A 22 -0.31 9.81 18.64
N ALA A 23 -1.31 9.47 17.82
CA ALA A 23 -1.15 8.46 16.79
C ALA A 23 -0.12 8.89 15.75
N LYS A 24 0.76 7.96 15.33
CA LYS A 24 1.74 8.20 14.25
C LYS A 24 0.98 8.59 12.97
N LYS A 25 1.33 9.74 12.38
CA LYS A 25 0.79 10.20 11.10
C LYS A 25 1.51 9.50 9.94
N THR A 26 0.86 9.46 8.78
CA THR A 26 1.50 9.01 7.54
C THR A 26 2.55 10.04 7.14
N GLU A 27 3.72 9.58 6.72
CA GLU A 27 4.85 10.41 6.28
C GLU A 27 5.28 9.98 4.87
N CYS A 28 5.45 10.95 3.97
CA CYS A 28 6.03 10.72 2.65
C CYS A 28 7.55 10.78 2.77
N LEU A 29 8.22 9.63 2.62
CA LEU A 29 9.67 9.51 2.74
C LEU A 29 10.39 9.83 1.43
N ILE A 30 9.79 9.45 0.30
CA ILE A 30 10.27 9.77 -1.05
C ILE A 30 9.08 10.27 -1.85
N PRO A 31 9.13 11.51 -2.38
CA PRO A 31 8.07 12.05 -3.22
C PRO A 31 8.02 11.33 -4.58
N ALA A 32 6.93 11.55 -5.32
CA ALA A 32 6.72 11.02 -6.66
C ALA A 32 7.99 11.04 -7.52
N SER A 33 8.48 9.85 -7.84
CA SER A 33 9.73 9.62 -8.56
C SER A 33 9.49 8.64 -9.69
N ARG A 34 10.12 8.86 -10.84
CA ARG A 34 9.87 8.08 -12.06
C ARG A 34 11.07 7.25 -12.48
N PHE A 35 10.77 6.12 -13.11
CA PHE A 35 11.76 5.26 -13.74
C PHE A 35 11.15 4.55 -14.95
N ILE A 36 12.02 4.02 -15.82
CA ILE A 36 11.62 3.20 -16.96
C ILE A 36 12.02 1.75 -16.69
N TYR A 37 11.09 0.82 -16.87
CA TYR A 37 11.35 -0.61 -16.82
C TYR A 37 10.65 -1.28 -18.01
N ASN A 38 11.41 -2.04 -18.80
CA ASN A 38 10.91 -2.75 -19.99
C ASN A 38 10.04 -1.88 -20.92
N GLY A 39 10.50 -0.67 -21.22
CA GLY A 39 9.80 0.29 -22.09
C GLY A 39 8.55 0.95 -21.47
N SER A 40 8.17 0.63 -20.24
CA SER A 40 7.06 1.24 -19.51
C SER A 40 7.56 2.31 -18.54
N GLU A 41 6.86 3.46 -18.48
CA GLU A 41 7.13 4.53 -17.51
C GLU A 41 6.37 4.25 -16.22
N PHE A 42 7.10 4.13 -15.11
CA PHE A 42 6.58 3.95 -13.76
C PHE A 42 6.77 5.22 -12.95
N GLU A 43 5.85 5.48 -12.03
CA GLU A 43 5.98 6.44 -10.93
C GLU A 43 5.77 5.71 -9.61
N TYR A 44 6.62 5.98 -8.62
CA TYR A 44 6.45 5.46 -7.25
C TYR A 44 6.55 6.59 -6.24
N THR A 45 5.92 6.38 -5.09
CA THR A 45 6.06 7.24 -3.91
C THR A 45 6.23 6.34 -2.69
N VAL A 46 7.10 6.69 -1.74
CA VAL A 46 7.37 5.84 -0.56
C VAL A 46 6.78 6.46 0.69
N TYR A 47 5.91 5.72 1.37
CA TYR A 47 5.27 6.17 2.61
C TYR A 47 5.66 5.32 3.81
N SER A 48 5.85 5.99 4.93
CA SER A 48 5.70 5.39 6.26
C SER A 48 4.25 5.58 6.71
N PRO A 49 3.42 4.53 6.73
CA PRO A 49 1.99 4.66 6.98
C PRO A 49 1.67 5.00 8.46
N SER A 50 0.54 5.70 8.66
CA SER A 50 -0.02 5.94 9.98
C SER A 50 -0.46 4.65 10.67
N THR A 51 -0.61 4.69 12.00
CA THR A 51 -1.17 3.55 12.76
C THR A 51 -2.59 3.20 12.31
N ARG A 52 -3.37 4.17 11.82
CA ARG A 52 -4.72 3.92 11.30
C ARG A 52 -4.68 3.17 9.98
N PHE A 53 -3.82 3.59 9.05
CA PHE A 53 -3.65 2.92 7.76
C PHE A 53 -3.16 1.47 7.95
N MET A 54 -2.25 1.25 8.90
CA MET A 54 -1.73 -0.08 9.19
C MET A 54 -2.78 -1.11 9.62
N ARG A 55 -3.99 -0.71 10.03
CA ARG A 55 -5.08 -1.65 10.34
C ARG A 55 -5.54 -2.43 9.10
N GLU A 56 -5.45 -1.83 7.92
CA GLU A 56 -5.73 -2.53 6.66
C GLU A 56 -4.71 -3.65 6.42
N MET A 57 -3.47 -3.49 6.90
CA MET A 57 -2.42 -4.50 6.72
C MET A 57 -2.63 -5.74 7.58
N ASP A 58 -3.41 -5.66 8.66
CA ASP A 58 -3.70 -6.81 9.51
C ASP A 58 -4.59 -7.84 8.80
N THR A 59 -5.41 -7.41 7.84
CA THR A 59 -6.28 -8.29 7.04
C THR A 59 -5.66 -8.68 5.69
N VAL A 60 -4.72 -7.90 5.17
CA VAL A 60 -4.02 -8.23 3.92
C VAL A 60 -2.81 -9.15 4.19
N PHE A 61 -2.00 -8.84 5.21
CA PHE A 61 -0.78 -9.57 5.59
C PHE A 61 -0.79 -9.98 7.08
N PRO A 62 -1.70 -10.88 7.51
CA PRO A 62 -1.87 -11.24 8.93
C PRO A 62 -0.61 -11.85 9.57
N GLN A 63 0.27 -12.45 8.76
CA GLN A 63 1.51 -13.09 9.17
C GLN A 63 2.64 -12.13 9.53
N LEU A 64 2.52 -10.82 9.24
CA LEU A 64 3.57 -9.87 9.59
C LEU A 64 3.80 -9.84 11.10
N SER A 65 5.05 -9.88 11.53
CA SER A 65 5.42 -9.72 12.93
C SER A 65 5.17 -8.29 13.41
N VAL A 66 5.14 -8.10 14.73
CA VAL A 66 5.05 -6.75 15.35
C VAL A 66 6.20 -5.85 14.90
N ARG A 67 7.39 -6.42 14.68
CA ARG A 67 8.55 -5.67 14.19
C ARG A 67 8.34 -5.24 12.74
N GLN A 68 8.01 -6.17 11.85
CA GLN A 68 7.79 -5.87 10.43
C GLN A 68 6.68 -4.83 10.24
N ARG A 69 5.59 -4.90 11.00
CA ARG A 69 4.53 -3.88 10.97
C ARG A 69 5.00 -2.47 11.32
N LYS A 70 6.01 -2.33 12.19
CA LYS A 70 6.56 -1.01 12.57
C LYS A 70 7.50 -0.45 11.50
N GLU A 71 8.18 -1.34 10.78
CA GLU A 71 9.16 -1.04 9.74
C GLU A 71 8.53 -0.97 8.35
N LEU A 72 7.28 -1.38 8.19
CA LEU A 72 6.59 -1.48 6.91
C LEU A 72 6.51 -0.12 6.20
N LEU A 73 7.00 -0.11 4.97
CA LEU A 73 6.76 0.94 3.99
C LEU A 73 5.70 0.47 3.00
N VAL A 74 4.85 1.41 2.59
CA VAL A 74 3.82 1.21 1.57
C VAL A 74 4.20 2.08 0.39
N ILE A 75 4.32 1.46 -0.78
CA ILE A 75 4.87 2.09 -1.97
C ILE A 75 3.82 1.95 -3.07
N PRO A 76 2.91 2.93 -3.21
CA PRO A 76 2.08 3.03 -4.40
C PRO A 76 2.94 3.18 -5.64
N ILE A 77 2.61 2.40 -6.66
CA ILE A 77 3.31 2.36 -7.94
C ILE A 77 2.27 2.49 -9.04
N VAL A 78 2.51 3.41 -9.96
CA VAL A 78 1.62 3.70 -11.05
C VAL A 78 2.39 3.53 -12.35
N GLN A 79 1.91 2.66 -13.24
CA GLN A 79 2.41 2.59 -14.60
C GLN A 79 1.60 3.52 -15.49
N ARG A 80 2.28 4.25 -16.38
CA ARG A 80 1.63 5.04 -17.41
C ARG A 80 1.09 4.14 -18.52
N CYS A 81 -0.15 4.37 -18.92
CA CYS A 81 -0.77 3.69 -20.05
C CYS A 81 -0.89 4.62 -21.26
N LYS A 82 -0.98 4.01 -22.43
CA LYS A 82 -1.34 4.67 -23.68
C LYS A 82 -2.85 4.87 -23.72
N HIS A 83 -3.64 3.85 -23.43
CA HIS A 83 -5.09 3.90 -23.43
C HIS A 83 -5.66 4.21 -22.05
N ASP A 84 -6.89 4.70 -22.03
CA ASP A 84 -7.71 4.71 -20.83
C ASP A 84 -8.24 3.30 -20.59
N LEU A 85 -7.80 2.67 -19.49
CA LEU A 85 -8.06 1.26 -19.22
C LEU A 85 -9.47 0.96 -18.71
N VAL A 86 -10.36 1.95 -18.66
CA VAL A 86 -11.79 1.79 -18.34
C VAL A 86 -12.55 1.03 -19.44
N GLY A 87 -12.06 1.06 -20.69
CA GLY A 87 -12.65 0.32 -21.80
C GLY A 87 -12.31 -1.17 -21.83
N SER A 88 -12.85 -1.88 -22.82
CA SER A 88 -12.63 -3.33 -23.04
C SER A 88 -12.43 -3.69 -24.51
N THR A 89 -11.70 -2.85 -25.26
CA THR A 89 -11.30 -3.20 -26.63
C THR A 89 -10.09 -4.15 -26.60
N PRO A 90 -9.84 -4.93 -27.65
CA PRO A 90 -8.69 -5.84 -27.69
C PRO A 90 -7.36 -5.18 -27.37
N GLU A 91 -7.14 -3.94 -27.84
CA GLU A 91 -5.91 -3.17 -27.59
C GLU A 91 -5.79 -2.71 -26.13
N ILE A 92 -6.92 -2.46 -25.45
CA ILE A 92 -6.95 -2.13 -24.03
C ILE A 92 -6.69 -3.37 -23.18
N GLU A 93 -7.26 -4.52 -23.55
CA GLU A 93 -7.00 -5.79 -22.88
C GLU A 93 -5.53 -6.20 -23.02
N GLU A 94 -4.96 -6.10 -24.23
CA GLU A 94 -3.53 -6.37 -24.50
C GLU A 94 -2.63 -5.45 -23.68
N GLU A 95 -2.92 -4.15 -23.62
CA GLU A 95 -2.16 -3.24 -22.78
C GLU A 95 -2.30 -3.60 -21.29
N ARG A 96 -3.50 -3.96 -20.83
CA ARG A 96 -3.74 -4.33 -19.44
C ARG A 96 -2.92 -5.57 -19.04
N GLU A 97 -2.92 -6.60 -19.88
CA GLU A 97 -2.15 -7.81 -19.68
C GLU A 97 -0.65 -7.50 -19.64
N PHE A 98 -0.14 -6.72 -20.61
CA PHE A 98 1.24 -6.26 -20.61
C PHE A 98 1.61 -5.50 -19.33
N LYS A 99 0.77 -4.57 -18.85
CA LYS A 99 1.03 -3.82 -17.61
C LYS A 99 1.05 -4.73 -16.38
N LEU A 100 0.14 -5.69 -16.32
CA LEU A 100 0.08 -6.67 -15.23
C LEU A 100 1.36 -7.51 -15.19
N GLU A 101 1.70 -8.17 -16.30
CA GLU A 101 2.89 -9.02 -16.39
C GLU A 101 4.17 -8.24 -16.07
N ASN A 102 4.28 -7.04 -16.61
CA ASN A 102 5.44 -6.18 -16.38
C ASN A 102 5.57 -5.76 -14.90
N PHE A 103 4.45 -5.51 -14.20
CA PHE A 103 4.45 -5.21 -12.77
C PHE A 103 4.87 -6.42 -11.93
N ILE A 104 4.32 -7.60 -12.23
CA ILE A 104 4.61 -8.84 -11.52
C ILE A 104 6.07 -9.24 -11.72
N GLU A 105 6.59 -9.11 -12.94
CA GLU A 105 7.99 -9.43 -13.24
C GLU A 105 8.95 -8.49 -12.51
N TRP A 106 8.77 -7.18 -12.68
CA TRP A 106 9.59 -6.17 -12.00
C TRP A 106 9.54 -6.35 -10.47
N GLY A 107 8.32 -6.44 -9.92
CA GLY A 107 8.11 -6.54 -8.49
C GLY A 107 8.63 -7.86 -7.92
N GLY A 108 8.50 -8.97 -8.66
CA GLY A 108 9.09 -10.26 -8.30
C GLY A 108 10.60 -10.19 -8.13
N ARG A 109 11.31 -9.57 -9.08
CA ARG A 109 12.76 -9.34 -8.98
C ARG A 109 13.10 -8.48 -7.76
N MET A 110 12.31 -7.43 -7.49
CA MET A 110 12.52 -6.53 -6.35
C MET A 110 12.39 -7.30 -5.03
N ILE A 111 11.35 -8.12 -4.91
CA ILE A 111 11.11 -8.97 -3.75
C ILE A 111 12.28 -9.91 -3.53
N ASP A 112 12.67 -10.67 -4.55
CA ASP A 112 13.75 -11.66 -4.45
C ASP A 112 15.07 -10.99 -4.02
N ARG A 113 15.35 -9.79 -4.55
CA ARG A 113 16.55 -9.03 -4.17
C ARG A 113 16.48 -8.52 -2.73
N LEU A 114 15.37 -7.97 -2.26
CA LEU A 114 15.22 -7.50 -0.88
C LEU A 114 15.25 -8.68 0.13
N HIS A 115 14.67 -9.82 -0.24
CA HIS A 115 14.74 -11.05 0.55
C HIS A 115 16.19 -11.53 0.68
N SER A 116 17.00 -11.45 -0.38
CA SER A 116 18.44 -11.79 -0.32
C SER A 116 19.25 -10.92 0.65
N LEU A 117 18.73 -9.73 0.99
CA LEU A 117 19.31 -8.80 1.97
C LEU A 117 18.72 -9.00 3.38
N GLY A 118 17.87 -10.03 3.58
CA GLY A 118 17.23 -10.32 4.86
C GLY A 118 16.07 -9.39 5.21
N MET A 119 15.52 -8.66 4.22
CA MET A 119 14.40 -7.75 4.42
C MET A 119 13.13 -8.35 3.82
N TRP A 120 12.02 -8.20 4.53
CA TRP A 120 10.74 -8.65 3.99
C TRP A 120 10.27 -7.68 2.90
N ALA A 121 9.69 -8.24 1.85
CA ALA A 121 9.05 -7.50 0.78
C ALA A 121 7.95 -8.36 0.14
N ASP A 122 6.94 -7.69 -0.40
CA ASP A 122 5.89 -8.30 -1.20
C ASP A 122 5.21 -7.24 -2.08
N LEU A 123 4.32 -7.67 -2.97
CA LEU A 123 3.40 -6.80 -3.70
C LEU A 123 2.01 -7.43 -3.69
N THR A 124 0.99 -6.63 -3.93
CA THR A 124 -0.35 -7.15 -4.20
C THR A 124 -0.54 -7.26 -5.70
N ASP A 125 -1.03 -8.42 -6.16
CA ASP A 125 -1.43 -8.60 -7.55
C ASP A 125 -2.55 -7.60 -7.86
N PRO A 126 -2.37 -6.63 -8.78
CA PRO A 126 -3.38 -5.60 -9.05
C PRO A 126 -4.71 -6.16 -9.54
N ALA A 127 -4.74 -7.37 -10.12
CA ALA A 127 -5.96 -7.99 -10.60
C ALA A 127 -6.84 -8.55 -9.46
N SER A 128 -6.22 -9.10 -8.41
CA SER A 128 -6.93 -9.75 -7.31
C SER A 128 -6.88 -9.00 -5.97
N GLY A 129 -5.90 -8.11 -5.81
CA GLY A 129 -5.57 -7.40 -4.57
C GLY A 129 -4.86 -8.27 -3.53
N PHE A 130 -4.52 -9.52 -3.82
CA PHE A 130 -3.89 -10.42 -2.85
C PHE A 130 -2.36 -10.42 -2.94
N PRO A 131 -1.66 -10.74 -1.84
CA PRO A 131 -0.20 -10.86 -1.83
C PRO A 131 0.34 -11.82 -2.90
N LEU A 132 1.45 -11.46 -3.54
CA LEU A 132 2.10 -12.29 -4.55
C LEU A 132 2.92 -13.44 -3.94
N ARG A 133 3.67 -13.18 -2.87
CA ARG A 133 4.57 -14.19 -2.24
C ARG A 133 4.07 -14.68 -0.89
N SER A 134 3.42 -13.81 -0.12
CA SER A 134 2.91 -14.16 1.20
C SER A 134 1.59 -14.94 1.12
N PRO A 135 1.25 -15.73 2.15
CA PRO A 135 -0.10 -16.27 2.28
C PRO A 135 -1.15 -15.15 2.31
N PRO A 136 -2.28 -15.30 1.60
CA PRO A 136 -3.32 -14.28 1.59
C PRO A 136 -4.03 -14.22 2.94
N GLY A 137 -4.30 -13.00 3.42
CA GLY A 137 -5.23 -12.77 4.50
C GLY A 137 -6.70 -12.78 4.04
N PRO A 138 -7.65 -12.49 4.94
CA PRO A 138 -9.08 -12.52 4.63
C PRO A 138 -9.58 -11.40 3.72
N SER A 139 -8.75 -10.39 3.38
CA SER A 139 -9.18 -9.25 2.58
C SER A 139 -8.14 -8.88 1.51
N PRO A 140 -8.57 -8.52 0.30
CA PRO A 140 -7.69 -7.96 -0.70
C PRO A 140 -7.26 -6.54 -0.31
N TYR A 141 -6.11 -6.11 -0.80
CA TYR A 141 -5.67 -4.73 -0.70
C TYR A 141 -6.40 -3.86 -1.73
N PRO A 142 -7.01 -2.73 -1.31
CA PRO A 142 -7.74 -1.86 -2.21
C PRO A 142 -6.80 -0.80 -2.83
N ASP A 143 -6.02 -1.16 -3.85
CA ASP A 143 -4.98 -0.32 -4.46
C ASP A 143 -5.41 1.13 -4.74
N VAL A 144 -6.59 1.32 -5.35
CA VAL A 144 -7.13 2.65 -5.68
C VAL A 144 -7.40 3.49 -4.42
N GLN A 145 -8.16 2.95 -3.47
CA GLN A 145 -8.55 3.67 -2.26
C GLN A 145 -7.36 3.91 -1.33
N ALA A 146 -6.47 2.93 -1.23
CA ALA A 146 -5.28 3.02 -0.40
C ALA A 146 -4.27 4.00 -0.98
N THR A 147 -4.06 4.01 -2.29
CA THR A 147 -3.22 5.03 -2.96
C THR A 147 -3.81 6.42 -2.78
N HIS A 148 -5.12 6.60 -2.95
CA HIS A 148 -5.79 7.87 -2.67
C HIS A 148 -5.59 8.33 -1.22
N ALA A 149 -5.69 7.44 -0.24
CA ALA A 149 -5.50 7.77 1.17
C ALA A 149 -4.06 8.20 1.51
N LEU A 150 -3.06 7.79 0.70
CA LEU A 150 -1.65 8.15 0.88
C LEU A 150 -1.25 9.39 0.08
N THR A 151 -1.68 9.48 -1.17
CA THR A 151 -1.23 10.47 -2.16
C THR A 151 -2.16 11.66 -2.33
N HIS A 152 -3.43 11.50 -1.94
CA HIS A 152 -4.52 12.43 -2.23
C HIS A 152 -4.78 12.65 -3.73
N TYR A 153 -4.39 11.70 -4.59
CA TYR A 153 -4.79 11.71 -6.01
C TYR A 153 -6.30 11.61 -6.13
N ASP A 154 -6.91 12.37 -7.02
CA ASP A 154 -8.37 12.40 -7.15
C ASP A 154 -8.93 11.02 -7.53
N ILE A 155 -10.16 10.74 -7.11
CA ILE A 155 -10.92 9.57 -7.56
C ILE A 155 -12.15 10.06 -8.31
N GLN A 156 -12.37 9.48 -9.49
CA GLN A 156 -13.59 9.63 -10.27
C GLN A 156 -14.45 8.37 -10.14
N ASN A 157 -15.74 8.55 -9.87
CA ASN A 157 -16.69 7.45 -9.84
C ASN A 157 -17.31 7.26 -11.22
N VAL A 158 -17.24 6.03 -11.74
CA VAL A 158 -17.91 5.61 -12.97
C VAL A 158 -18.78 4.41 -12.63
N GLY A 159 -20.07 4.67 -12.38
CA GLY A 159 -21.00 3.65 -11.88
C GLY A 159 -20.58 3.16 -10.49
N CYS A 160 -20.26 1.86 -10.39
CA CYS A 160 -19.76 1.24 -9.16
C CYS A 160 -18.21 1.22 -9.07
N CYS A 161 -17.51 1.61 -10.14
CA CYS A 161 -16.06 1.61 -10.20
C CYS A 161 -15.47 2.93 -9.71
N HIS A 162 -14.36 2.84 -9.00
CA HIS A 162 -13.55 3.99 -8.58
C HIS A 162 -12.30 4.03 -9.45
N ILE A 163 -12.10 5.12 -10.18
CA ILE A 163 -10.93 5.32 -11.05
C ILE A 163 -10.05 6.37 -10.38
N MET A 164 -8.80 6.01 -10.10
CA MET A 164 -7.81 6.97 -9.63
C MET A 164 -7.36 7.87 -10.79
N LEU A 165 -7.21 9.17 -10.52
CA LEU A 165 -6.74 10.16 -11.47
C LEU A 165 -5.34 10.64 -11.07
N HIS A 166 -4.34 10.15 -11.79
CA HIS A 166 -2.98 10.59 -11.64
C HIS A 166 -2.84 12.07 -12.03
N PRO A 167 -2.08 12.90 -11.30
CA PRO A 167 -1.96 14.34 -11.60
C PRO A 167 -1.48 14.61 -13.03
N ALA A 168 -0.52 13.81 -13.52
CA ALA A 168 0.09 13.95 -14.84
C ALA A 168 -0.52 13.04 -15.93
N TRP A 169 -1.08 11.88 -15.56
CA TRP A 169 -1.52 10.84 -16.51
C TRP A 169 -3.04 10.63 -16.51
N LYS A 170 -3.76 11.33 -15.62
CA LYS A 170 -5.22 11.21 -15.44
C LYS A 170 -5.61 9.74 -15.27
N SER A 171 -6.59 9.25 -16.02
CA SER A 171 -7.05 7.85 -16.01
C SER A 171 -6.16 6.89 -16.81
N HIS A 172 -5.16 7.38 -17.55
CA HIS A 172 -4.28 6.55 -18.39
C HIS A 172 -3.18 5.92 -17.54
N ILE A 173 -3.59 5.07 -16.60
CA ILE A 173 -2.72 4.49 -15.59
C ILE A 173 -3.09 3.05 -15.26
N TYR A 174 -2.11 2.31 -14.73
CA TYR A 174 -2.29 1.01 -14.13
C TYR A 174 -1.66 1.01 -12.72
N PRO A 175 -2.47 1.12 -11.65
CA PRO A 175 -1.97 1.18 -10.28
C PRO A 175 -1.63 -0.20 -9.72
N GLY A 176 -0.67 -0.25 -8.82
CA GLY A 176 -0.35 -1.39 -7.97
C GLY A 176 0.43 -0.93 -6.74
N THR A 177 0.67 -1.83 -5.78
CA THR A 177 1.36 -1.45 -4.55
C THR A 177 2.42 -2.47 -4.16
N PHE A 178 3.58 -1.95 -3.79
CA PHE A 178 4.69 -2.70 -3.25
C PHE A 178 4.85 -2.41 -1.75
N PHE A 179 5.28 -3.42 -1.00
CA PHE A 179 5.43 -3.36 0.44
C PHE A 179 6.80 -3.88 0.83
N THR A 180 7.46 -3.25 1.79
CA THR A 180 8.74 -3.77 2.30
C THR A 180 9.05 -3.25 3.70
N THR A 181 9.86 -3.99 4.45
CA THR A 181 10.50 -3.49 5.68
C THR A 181 11.86 -2.87 5.42
N ALA A 182 12.32 -2.84 4.16
CA ALA A 182 13.56 -2.18 3.80
C ALA A 182 13.43 -0.67 4.03
N PRO A 183 14.46 -0.02 4.60
CA PRO A 183 14.54 1.43 4.60
C PRO A 183 14.43 2.02 3.18
N ALA A 184 13.89 3.23 3.08
CA ALA A 184 13.57 3.85 1.79
C ALA A 184 14.80 4.03 0.87
N ASP A 185 15.97 4.34 1.45
CA ASP A 185 17.25 4.44 0.74
C ASP A 185 17.71 3.08 0.18
N ILE A 186 17.46 1.99 0.91
CA ILE A 186 17.76 0.64 0.43
C ILE A 186 16.81 0.22 -0.68
N PHE A 187 15.51 0.53 -0.57
CA PHE A 187 14.56 0.30 -1.66
C PHE A 187 15.01 0.99 -2.96
N VAL A 188 15.40 2.27 -2.89
CA VAL A 188 15.91 3.02 -4.05
C VAL A 188 17.20 2.42 -4.59
N LYS A 189 18.11 2.01 -3.71
CA LYS A 189 19.36 1.36 -4.12
C LYS A 189 19.08 0.07 -4.90
N VAL A 190 18.19 -0.78 -4.40
CA VAL A 190 17.78 -2.03 -5.07
C VAL A 190 17.09 -1.75 -6.40
N LEU A 191 16.20 -0.75 -6.45
CA LEU A 191 15.58 -0.31 -7.70
C LEU A 191 16.65 0.07 -8.73
N ASN A 192 17.60 0.94 -8.37
CA ASN A 192 18.67 1.38 -9.27
C ASN A 192 19.57 0.23 -9.73
N GLU A 193 19.89 -0.72 -8.85
CA GLU A 193 20.63 -1.95 -9.21
C GLU A 193 19.92 -2.72 -10.33
N GLN A 194 18.59 -2.85 -10.25
CA GLN A 194 17.81 -3.54 -11.29
C GLN A 194 17.70 -2.77 -12.59
N LEU A 195 17.59 -1.43 -12.53
CA LEU A 195 17.55 -0.60 -13.74
C LEU A 195 18.85 -0.70 -14.54
N LEU A 196 19.99 -0.89 -13.87
CA LEU A 196 21.28 -1.10 -14.51
C LEU A 196 21.42 -2.48 -15.16
N GLN A 197 20.70 -3.50 -14.68
CA GLN A 197 20.76 -4.87 -15.22
C GLN A 197 19.91 -5.07 -16.49
N GLN A 198 19.14 -4.06 -16.89
CA GLN A 198 18.34 -4.07 -18.12
C GLN A 198 19.12 -3.59 -19.36
N GLN A 199 20.34 -3.08 -19.18
CA GLN A 199 21.24 -2.63 -20.26
C GLN A 199 22.19 -3.74 -20.66
#